data_AF-A0A0P9D6F9-F1
#
_entry.id   AF-A0A0P9D6F9-F1
#
_cell.length_a   1.000
_cell.length_b   1.000
_cell.length_c   1.000
_cell.angle_alpha   90.00
_cell.angle_beta   90.00
_cell.angle_gamma   90.00
#
_symmetry.space_group_name_H-M   'P 1'
#
loop_
_entity.id
_entity.type
_entity.pdbx_description
1 polymer ?
#
loop_
_entity_poly.entity_id
_entity_poly.type
_entity_poly.pdbx_seq_one_letter_code
_entity_poly.pdbx_strand_id
1 'polypeptide(L)' 'GHEYADIREGETELTDLWFELWARRMAAESGQPLDDALRAAAEQRYPPPQSIDYRMKLA' A
#
# COMPACT_ATOMS: atom_id res chain seq x y z
N GLY A 1 -10.65 21.60 27.16
CA GLY A 1 -10.49 21.70 25.70
C GLY A 1 -10.07 20.33 25.24
N HIS A 2 -10.80 19.74 24.29
CA HIS A 2 -10.58 18.36 23.87
C HIS A 2 -9.17 18.23 23.24
N GLU A 3 -8.32 17.44 23.87
CA GLU A 3 -7.03 17.01 23.32
C GLU A 3 -7.35 16.12 22.12
N TYR A 4 -7.22 16.69 20.92
CA TYR A 4 -7.18 15.90 19.71
C TYR A 4 -5.93 15.05 19.84
N ALA A 5 -6.12 13.73 19.97
CA ALA A 5 -5.05 12.77 19.85
C ALA A 5 -4.22 13.16 18.62
N ASP A 6 -2.92 13.37 18.83
CA ASP A 6 -1.90 13.49 17.81
C ASP A 6 -1.94 12.18 17.02
N ILE A 7 -2.90 12.09 16.10
CA ILE A 7 -2.87 11.13 15.01
C ILE A 7 -1.61 11.56 14.27
N ARG A 8 -0.49 10.90 14.56
CA ARG A 8 0.59 10.79 13.60
C ARG A 8 -0.07 10.27 12.35
N GLU A 9 -0.39 11.19 11.46
CA GLU A 9 -0.97 10.96 10.16
C GLU A 9 0.10 10.20 9.39
N GLY A 10 0.21 8.90 9.69
CA GLY A 10 0.86 7.94 8.83
C GLY A 10 -0.06 7.87 7.63
N GLU A 11 0.14 8.80 6.69
CA GLU A 11 -0.46 8.82 5.38
C GLU A 11 -0.24 7.43 4.76
N THR A 12 -1.15 6.51 5.02
CA THR A 12 -1.17 5.23 4.35
C THR A 12 -1.78 5.57 3.00
N GLU A 13 -0.90 5.89 2.06
CA GLU A 13 -1.26 6.22 0.70
C GLU A 13 -2.18 5.12 0.14
N LEU A 14 -3.16 5.49 -0.68
CA LEU A 14 -4.02 4.51 -1.36
C LEU A 14 -3.20 3.47 -2.14
N THR A 15 -1.99 3.84 -2.56
CA THR A 15 -1.00 2.95 -3.15
C THR A 15 -0.51 1.87 -2.19
N ASP A 16 -0.27 2.19 -0.91
CA ASP A 16 0.17 1.22 0.10
C ASP A 16 -0.91 0.16 0.36
N LEU A 17 -2.18 0.56 0.44
CA LEU A 17 -3.32 -0.35 0.50
C LEU A 17 -3.43 -1.24 -0.75
N TRP A 18 -3.16 -0.67 -1.93
CA TRP A 18 -3.14 -1.42 -3.19
C TRP A 18 -2.05 -2.49 -3.19
N PHE A 19 -0.83 -2.13 -2.80
CA PHE A 19 0.29 -3.09 -2.73
C PHE A 19 0.05 -4.15 -1.67
N GLU A 20 -0.50 -3.79 -0.51
CA GLU A 20 -0.86 -4.76 0.52
C GLU A 20 -1.92 -5.76 0.03
N LEU A 21 -2.94 -5.30 -0.69
CA LEU A 21 -3.97 -6.17 -1.26
C LEU A 21 -3.35 -7.21 -2.21
N TRP A 22 -2.50 -6.76 -3.13
CA TRP A 22 -1.86 -7.65 -4.11
C TRP A 22 -0.84 -8.59 -3.46
N ALA A 23 -0.06 -8.11 -2.48
CA ALA A 23 0.89 -8.93 -1.76
C ALA A 23 0.18 -10.04 -0.95
N ARG A 24 -0.93 -9.72 -0.27
CA ARG A 24 -1.76 -10.72 0.44
C ARG A 24 -2.36 -11.74 -0.51
N ARG A 25 -2.79 -11.30 -1.70
CA ARG A 25 -3.32 -12.18 -2.73
C ARG A 25 -2.26 -13.14 -3.25
N MET A 26 -1.08 -12.65 -3.59
CA MET A 26 0.03 -13.49 -4.04
C MET A 26 0.54 -14.45 -2.96
N ALA A 27 0.55 -14.01 -1.70
CA ALA A 27 0.86 -14.84 -0.54
C ALA A 27 -0.14 -16.01 -0.43
N ALA A 28 -1.44 -15.72 -0.55
CA ALA A 28 -2.50 -16.73 -0.56
C ALA A 28 -2.41 -17.69 -1.76
N GLU A 29 -2.08 -17.19 -2.96
CA GLU A 29 -1.94 -18.01 -4.16
C GLU A 29 -0.67 -18.89 -4.18
N SER A 30 0.43 -18.40 -3.59
CA SER A 30 1.71 -19.14 -3.53
C SER A 30 1.86 -19.97 -2.26
N GLY A 31 0.96 -19.80 -1.28
CA GLY A 31 1.08 -20.41 0.05
C GLY A 31 2.28 -19.88 0.86
N GLN A 32 2.81 -18.72 0.48
CA GLN A 32 3.96 -18.08 1.13
C GLN A 32 3.46 -17.05 2.17
N PRO A 33 4.22 -16.81 3.24
CA PRO A 33 3.90 -15.75 4.18
C PRO A 33 3.99 -14.38 3.49
N LEU A 34 3.13 -13.44 3.87
CA LEU A 34 3.23 -12.05 3.44
C LEU A 34 4.56 -11.47 3.95
N ASP A 35 5.52 -11.29 3.05
CA ASP A 35 6.82 -10.70 3.35
C ASP A 35 7.08 -9.45 2.49
N ASP A 36 8.12 -8.69 2.83
CA ASP A 36 8.50 -7.48 2.10
C ASP A 36 8.91 -7.79 0.65
N ALA A 37 9.36 -9.02 0.36
CA ALA A 37 9.66 -9.44 -1.00
C ALA A 37 8.39 -9.56 -1.85
N LEU A 38 7.30 -10.08 -1.29
CA LEU A 38 5.97 -10.11 -1.91
C LEU A 38 5.40 -8.71 -2.09
N ARG A 39 5.63 -7.80 -1.15
CA ARG A 39 5.25 -6.38 -1.30
C ARG A 39 6.00 -5.73 -2.45
N ALA A 40 7.33 -5.86 -2.50
CA ALA A 40 8.14 -5.34 -3.60
C ALA A 40 7.81 -5.99 -4.95
N ALA A 41 7.44 -7.27 -4.96
CA ALA A 41 6.94 -7.94 -6.16
C ALA A 41 5.55 -7.42 -6.57
N ALA A 42 4.69 -7.09 -5.60
CA ALA A 42 3.37 -6.52 -5.86
C ALA A 42 3.50 -5.15 -6.50
N GLU A 43 4.42 -4.32 -5.99
CA GLU A 43 4.74 -3.01 -6.55
C GLU A 43 5.21 -3.07 -8.00
N GLN A 44 6.09 -4.03 -8.32
CA GLN A 44 6.61 -4.19 -9.68
C GLN A 44 5.60 -4.82 -10.65
N ARG A 45 4.74 -5.71 -10.15
CA ARG A 45 3.85 -6.52 -10.99
C ARG A 45 2.44 -5.94 -11.12
N TYR A 46 2.01 -5.17 -10.14
CA TYR A 46 0.70 -4.55 -10.05
C TYR A 46 0.84 -3.06 -9.70
N PRO A 47 1.36 -2.23 -10.63
CA PRO A 47 1.43 -0.80 -10.40
C PRO A 47 0.03 -0.24 -10.11
N PRO A 48 -0.09 0.72 -9.18
CA PRO A 48 -1.37 1.28 -8.82
C PRO A 48 -1.90 2.12 -9.99
N PRO A 49 -3.20 2.11 -10.27
CA PRO A 49 -3.78 2.97 -11.30
C PRO A 49 -3.56 4.46 -10.94
N GLN A 50 -3.32 5.30 -11.95
CA GLN A 50 -3.09 6.75 -11.78
C GLN A 50 -4.24 7.47 -11.06
N SER A 51 -5.43 6.87 -11.01
CA SER A 51 -6.58 7.38 -10.25
C SER A 51 -6.41 7.29 -8.74
N ILE A 52 -5.56 6.38 -8.25
CA ILE A 52 -5.25 6.20 -6.81
C ILE A 52 -3.81 6.57 -6.47
N ASP A 53 -2.96 6.72 -7.49
CA ASP A 53 -1.60 7.25 -7.35
C ASP A 53 -1.64 8.78 -7.28
N TYR A 54 -1.88 9.29 -6.07
CA TYR A 54 -1.90 10.73 -5.80
C TYR A 54 -0.49 11.34 -5.71
N ARG A 55 0.58 10.52 -5.70
CA ARG A 55 1.98 10.99 -5.72
C ARG A 55 2.32 11.76 -7.01
N MET A 56 1.50 11.64 -8.05
CA MET A 56 1.68 12.31 -9.34
C MET A 56 0.95 13.66 -9.48
N LYS A 57 0.43 14.24 -8.37
CA LYS A 57 -0.24 15.56 -8.36
C LYS A 57 0.57 16.72 -7.77
N LEU A 58 1.89 16.56 -7.65
CA LEU A 58 2.78 17.69 -7.33
C LEU A 58 3.92 17.80 -8.35
N ALA A 59 3.55 18.11 -9.60
CA ALA A 59 4.47 18.64 -10.62
C ALA A 59 3.96 20.01 -11.07
#